data_AF-A0A7C5FX16-F1
#
_entry.id   AF-A0A7C5FX16-F1
#
_cell.length_a   1.000
_cell.length_b   1.000
_cell.length_c   1.000
_cell.angle_alpha   90.00
_cell.angle_beta   90.00
_cell.angle_gamma   90.00
#
_symmetry.space_group_name_H-M   'P 1'
#
loop_
_entity.id
_entity.type
_entity.pdbx_description
1 polymer ?
#
loop_
_entity_poly.entity_id
_entity_poly.type
_entity_poly.pdbx_seq_one_letter_code
_entity_poly.pdbx_strand_id
1 'polypeptide(L)' 'MNLTVFTSPDDRNPTSWPTSSGEHVTVPLREILPILVDACLTRRAWVQDFQDEPVTLSADLYEVLQAYRFVRKASA' A
#
# COMPACT_ATOMS: atom_id res chain seq x y z
N MET A 1 -0.52 18.28 -14.73
CA MET A 1 -0.91 16.86 -14.83
C MET A 1 -2.39 16.81 -14.55
N ASN A 2 -3.21 16.62 -15.59
CA ASN A 2 -4.67 16.69 -15.48
C ASN A 2 -5.19 15.26 -15.39
N LEU A 3 -5.80 14.91 -14.26
CA LEU A 3 -6.47 13.62 -14.10
C LEU A 3 -7.92 13.79 -14.56
N THR A 4 -8.27 13.19 -15.70
CA THR A 4 -9.66 13.16 -16.18
C THR A 4 -10.34 11.93 -15.59
N VAL A 5 -11.21 12.14 -14.60
CA VAL A 5 -12.03 11.08 -14.01
C VAL A 5 -13.20 10.80 -14.96
N PHE A 6 -13.34 9.53 -15.37
CA PHE A 6 -14.46 9.08 -16.19
C PHE A 6 -15.54 8.53 -15.25
N THR A 7 -16.63 9.27 -15.05
CA THR A 7 -17.77 8.81 -14.25
C THR A 7 -18.86 8.28 -15.18
N SER A 8 -19.18 7.00 -15.08
CA SER A 8 -20.40 6.42 -15.68
C SER A 8 -21.63 7.02 -14.99
N PRO A 9 -22.71 7.37 -15.71
CA PRO A 9 -23.90 7.94 -15.10
C PRO A 9 -24.75 6.79 -14.58
N ASP A 10 -24.66 6.51 -13.28
CA ASP A 10 -25.70 5.76 -12.57
C ASP A 10 -26.38 6.70 -11.57
N ASP A 11 -27.68 6.82 -11.72
CA ASP A 11 -28.53 7.85 -11.17
C ASP A 11 -28.74 7.72 -9.64
N ARG A 12 -28.60 8.86 -8.94
CA ARG A 12 -29.23 9.23 -7.65
C ARG A 12 -28.76 8.50 -6.37
N ASN A 13 -27.58 8.89 -5.87
CA ASN A 13 -27.37 9.18 -4.45
C ASN A 13 -26.25 10.23 -4.28
N PRO A 14 -26.54 11.48 -3.87
CA PRO A 14 -25.54 12.57 -3.87
C PRO A 14 -24.47 12.49 -2.75
N THR A 15 -24.38 11.41 -1.95
CA THR A 15 -23.37 11.32 -0.86
C THR A 15 -22.65 9.97 -0.74
N SER A 16 -22.65 9.12 -1.77
CA SER A 16 -21.69 8.00 -1.80
C SER A 16 -20.40 8.47 -2.47
N TRP A 17 -19.41 8.86 -1.67
CA TRP A 17 -18.02 8.67 -2.08
C TRP A 17 -17.89 7.23 -2.58
N PRO A 18 -17.07 6.92 -3.59
CA PRO A 18 -16.84 5.53 -3.97
C PRO A 18 -16.34 4.80 -2.72
N THR A 19 -17.24 4.13 -2.01
CA THR A 19 -16.91 3.19 -0.97
C THR A 19 -16.21 2.09 -1.73
N SER A 20 -14.88 2.07 -1.64
CA SER A 20 -14.05 0.98 -2.11
C SER A 20 -14.55 -0.29 -1.47
N SER A 21 -15.42 -0.99 -2.20
CA SER A 21 -16.06 -2.23 -1.80
C SER A 21 -15.02 -3.35 -1.77
N GLY A 22 -14.13 -3.35 -0.78
CA GLY A 22 -13.32 -4.50 -0.38
C GLY A 22 -12.43 -5.15 -1.46
N GLU A 23 -12.09 -4.45 -2.54
CA GLU A 23 -11.29 -5.05 -3.61
C GLU A 23 -9.80 -4.86 -3.31
N HIS A 24 -9.20 -5.88 -2.70
CA HIS A 24 -7.75 -5.95 -2.56
C HIS A 24 -7.12 -6.02 -3.96
N VAL A 25 -6.14 -5.15 -4.23
CA VAL A 25 -5.41 -5.14 -5.50
C VAL A 25 -4.05 -5.80 -5.31
N THR A 26 -3.78 -6.85 -6.07
CA THR A 26 -2.47 -7.51 -6.10
C THR A 26 -1.58 -6.83 -7.12
N VAL A 27 -0.48 -6.24 -6.66
CA VAL A 27 0.55 -5.60 -7.51
C VAL A 27 1.92 -6.22 -7.28
N PRO A 28 2.80 -6.26 -8.30
CA PRO A 28 4.17 -6.72 -8.13
C PRO A 28 4.96 -5.89 -7.12
N LEU A 29 5.74 -6.56 -6.26
CA LEU A 29 6.53 -5.88 -5.22
C LEU A 29 7.46 -4.79 -5.80
N ARG A 30 8.05 -5.04 -6.97
CA ARG A 30 8.94 -4.09 -7.65
C ARG A 30 8.25 -2.75 -8.00
N GLU A 31 6.92 -2.74 -8.12
CA GLU A 31 6.14 -1.56 -8.49
C GLU A 31 5.77 -0.76 -7.23
N ILE A 32 5.36 -1.44 -6.16
CA ILE A 32 4.92 -0.77 -4.93
C ILE A 32 6.08 -0.39 -3.98
N LEU A 33 7.15 -1.21 -3.91
CA LEU A 33 8.23 -1.02 -2.95
C LEU A 33 8.94 0.35 -3.11
N PRO A 34 9.29 0.83 -4.33
CA PRO A 34 9.93 2.14 -4.47
C PRO A 34 9.05 3.30 -3.98
N ILE A 35 7.73 3.19 -4.17
CA ILE A 35 6.75 4.21 -3.76
C ILE A 35 6.69 4.27 -2.23
N LEU A 36 6.59 3.11 -1.57
CA LEU A 36 6.57 3.04 -0.10
C LEU A 36 7.89 3.54 0.51
N VAL A 37 9.03 3.18 -0.10
CA VAL A 37 10.34 3.66 0.36
C VAL A 37 10.43 5.18 0.23
N ASP A 38 10.05 5.76 -0.92
CA ASP A 38 10.02 7.21 -1.09
C ASP A 38 9.09 7.89 -0.09
N ALA A 39 7.88 7.37 0.11
CA ALA A 39 6.90 7.92 1.03
C ALA A 39 7.40 7.92 2.49
N CYS A 40 8.07 6.83 2.91
CA CYS A 40 8.71 6.73 4.22
C CYS A 40 9.87 7.73 4.38
N LEU A 41 10.77 7.80 3.39
CA LEU A 41 11.93 8.71 3.41
C LEU A 41 11.52 10.18 3.40
N THR A 42 10.45 10.51 2.67
CA THR A 42 9.89 11.86 2.57
C THR A 42 8.84 12.18 3.64
N ARG A 43 8.61 11.27 4.59
CA ARG A 43 7.71 11.42 5.75
C ARG A 43 6.28 11.81 5.34
N ARG A 44 5.73 11.15 4.32
CA ARG A 44 4.33 11.37 3.92
C ARG A 44 3.37 10.94 5.03
N ALA A 45 2.48 11.86 5.42
CA ALA A 45 1.53 11.63 6.52
C ALA A 45 0.64 10.40 6.29
N TRP A 46 0.21 10.17 5.05
CA TRP A 46 -0.68 9.05 4.73
C TRP A 46 -0.08 7.68 5.06
N VAL A 47 1.25 7.51 5.10
CA VAL A 47 1.87 6.21 5.41
C VAL A 47 1.51 5.76 6.83
N GLN A 48 1.33 6.71 7.76
CA GLN A 48 0.94 6.41 9.13
C GLN A 48 -0.47 5.86 9.22
N ASP A 49 -1.35 6.25 8.30
CA ASP A 49 -2.74 5.78 8.27
C ASP A 49 -2.83 4.28 7.96
N PHE A 50 -1.79 3.69 7.35
CA PHE A 50 -1.73 2.27 6.96
C PHE A 50 -0.82 1.42 7.89
N GLN A 51 -0.30 1.98 8.99
CA GLN A 51 0.71 1.30 9.82
C GLN A 51 0.20 0.00 10.47
N ASP A 52 -1.10 -0.06 10.78
CA ASP A 52 -1.76 -1.20 11.42
C ASP A 52 -2.47 -2.10 10.41
N GLU A 53 -2.42 -1.78 9.12
CA GLU A 53 -3.08 -2.57 8.08
C GLU A 53 -2.29 -3.86 7.80
N PRO A 54 -2.94 -5.05 7.83
CA PRO A 54 -2.25 -6.30 7.55
C PRO A 54 -1.88 -6.39 6.07
N VAL A 55 -0.63 -6.80 5.80
CA VAL A 55 -0.13 -7.06 4.45
C VAL A 55 0.03 -8.57 4.24
N THR A 56 -0.51 -9.09 3.13
CA THR A 56 -0.30 -10.48 2.72
C THR A 56 0.99 -10.62 1.94
N LEU A 57 1.85 -11.54 2.37
CA LEU A 57 3.13 -11.86 1.72
C LEU A 57 3.16 -13.35 1.37
N SER A 58 3.96 -13.74 0.37
CA SER A 58 4.32 -15.15 0.21
C SER A 58 5.16 -15.62 1.39
N ALA A 59 5.09 -16.91 1.71
CA ALA A 59 5.88 -17.52 2.78
C ALA A 59 7.38 -17.26 2.58
N ASP A 60 7.88 -17.50 1.36
CA ASP A 60 9.29 -17.29 1.01
C ASP A 60 9.76 -15.85 1.28
N LEU A 61 8.97 -14.84 0.89
CA LEU A 61 9.32 -13.45 1.11
C LEU A 61 9.31 -13.10 2.61
N TYR A 62 8.32 -13.60 3.34
CA TYR A 62 8.25 -13.41 4.78
C TYR A 62 9.49 -14.00 5.49
N GLU A 63 9.91 -15.21 5.14
CA GLU A 63 11.11 -15.84 5.69
C GLU A 63 12.37 -15.01 5.43
N VAL A 64 12.56 -14.54 4.19
CA VAL A 64 13.69 -13.68 3.82
C VAL A 64 13.71 -12.38 4.63
N LEU A 65 12.55 -11.73 4.79
CA LEU A 65 12.44 -10.50 5.58
C LEU A 65 12.75 -10.74 7.06
N GLN A 66 12.29 -11.84 7.63
CA GLN A 66 12.58 -12.21 9.00
C GLN A 66 14.07 -12.46 9.20
N ALA A 67 14.71 -13.25 8.32
CA ALA A 67 16.16 -13.46 8.34
C ALA A 67 16.94 -12.14 8.24
N TYR A 68 16.54 -11.26 7.33
CA TYR A 68 17.16 -9.94 7.19
C TYR A 68 17.06 -9.08 8.45
N ARG A 69 15.90 -9.10 9.13
CA ARG A 69 15.72 -8.39 10.42
C ARG A 69 16.67 -8.90 11.50
N PHE A 70 16.88 -10.22 11.58
CA PHE A 70 17.83 -10.80 12.53
C PHE A 70 19.25 -10.33 12.27
N VAL A 71 19.70 -10.35 11.01
CA VAL A 71 21.04 -9.87 10.62
C VAL A 71 21.22 -8.40 10.99
N ARG A 72 20.24 -7.55 10.68
CA ARG A 72 20.32 -6.12 10.99
C ARG A 72 20.35 -5.85 12.49
N LYS A 73 19.56 -6.58 13.28
CA LYS A 73 19.54 -6.44 14.75
C LYS A 73 20.84 -6.94 15.39
N ALA A 74 21.43 -8.01 14.86
CA ALA A 74 22.69 -8.55 15.36
C ALA A 74 23.90 -7.66 15.02
N SER A 75 23.77 -6.77 14.04
CA SER A 75 24.83 -5.86 13.58
C SER A 75 24.77 -4.46 14.21
N ALA A 76 23.80 -4.19 15.10
CA ALA A 76 23.59 -2.92 15.79
C ALA A 76 23.89 -3.04 17.27
#